data_AF-A0A6N8HEL6-F1
#
_entry.id   AF-A0A6N8HEL6-F1
#
_cell.length_a   1.000
_cell.length_b   1.000
_cell.length_c   1.000
_cell.angle_alpha   90.00
_cell.angle_beta   90.00
_cell.angle_gamma   90.00
#
_symmetry.space_group_name_H-M   'P 1'
#
loop_
_entity.id
_entity.type
_entity.pdbx_description
1 polymer ?
#
loop_
_entity_poly.entity_id
_entity_poly.type
_entity_poly.pdbx_seq_one_letter_code
_entity_poly.pdbx_strand_id
1 'polypeptide(L)'
;MKKILSIMALAAITMSCSDDESNSEPEFFNLNQGSVWVYKKYRINNEGVEAFEEKIDSVTVSGTQMFDGEIYSRLVHKEYSGTNLVDEHDEFLRVNENGSLVNEIGYIIHSGERNYTFSYDRIGETELNGEMSYSLQEVKDVVVEGQNYTVYPYVGVFDHFYDDYLDGVATFYYFQKGIGKIVQHGRYMSSPIAAEEYRLISYDLK
;
A
#
# COMPACT_ATOMS: atom_id res chain seq x y z
N MET A 1 -79.25 7.45 25.96
CA MET A 1 -78.14 8.39 26.28
C MET A 1 -76.85 7.57 26.39
N LYS A 2 -75.73 8.09 25.86
CA LYS A 2 -74.36 7.50 25.72
C LYS A 2 -74.27 6.43 24.60
N LYS A 3 -73.64 6.57 23.41
CA LYS A 3 -72.45 7.33 22.91
C LYS A 3 -71.21 7.01 23.75
N ILE A 4 -70.06 6.51 23.28
CA ILE A 4 -69.35 6.68 21.99
C ILE A 4 -68.17 5.67 21.91
N LEU A 5 -67.88 5.27 20.67
CA LEU A 5 -66.64 4.83 20.01
C LEU A 5 -65.50 4.13 20.77
N SER A 6 -65.17 2.98 20.18
CA SER A 6 -63.86 2.31 20.15
C SER A 6 -62.79 3.22 19.53
N ILE A 7 -61.64 3.38 20.20
CA ILE A 7 -60.44 4.02 19.64
C ILE A 7 -59.33 2.97 19.63
N MET A 8 -59.03 2.50 18.42
CA MET A 8 -57.91 1.64 18.07
C MET A 8 -56.67 2.55 17.99
N ALA A 9 -55.79 2.48 18.99
CA ALA A 9 -54.53 3.19 18.96
C ALA A 9 -53.52 2.40 18.11
N LEU A 10 -53.35 2.84 16.88
CA LEU A 10 -52.33 2.38 15.95
C LEU A 10 -50.97 2.92 16.44
N ALA A 11 -50.15 2.04 17.02
CA ALA A 11 -48.76 2.37 17.33
C ALA A 11 -47.97 2.41 16.02
N ALA A 12 -47.83 3.61 15.45
CA ALA A 12 -46.90 3.87 14.37
C ALA A 12 -45.48 3.84 14.93
N ILE A 13 -44.81 2.71 14.73
CA ILE A 13 -43.36 2.59 14.91
C ILE A 13 -42.74 3.42 13.78
N THR A 14 -42.39 4.67 14.05
CA THR A 14 -41.46 5.41 13.19
C THR A 14 -40.06 4.87 13.47
N MET A 15 -39.70 3.79 12.78
CA MET A 15 -38.29 3.49 12.51
C MET A 15 -37.76 4.65 11.68
N SER A 16 -37.18 5.63 12.36
CA SER A 16 -36.27 6.59 11.74
C SER A 16 -35.00 5.80 11.44
N CYS A 17 -34.93 5.17 10.26
CA CYS A 17 -33.63 4.95 9.63
C CYS A 17 -33.09 6.36 9.35
N SER A 18 -32.15 6.84 10.18
CA SER A 18 -31.18 7.77 9.61
C SER A 18 -30.38 6.92 8.63
N ASP A 19 -30.61 7.16 7.35
CA ASP A 19 -29.53 7.00 6.38
C ASP A 19 -28.52 8.08 6.75
N ASP A 20 -27.72 7.80 7.79
CA ASP A 20 -26.42 8.41 7.91
C ASP A 20 -25.60 7.78 6.78
N GLU A 21 -25.79 8.30 5.56
CA GLU A 21 -24.75 8.27 4.54
C GLU A 21 -23.58 9.07 5.14
N SER A 22 -22.83 8.40 6.01
CA SER A 22 -21.50 8.82 6.37
C SER A 22 -20.73 8.80 5.06
N ASN A 23 -20.60 9.97 4.43
CA ASN A 23 -19.51 10.27 3.53
C ASN A 23 -18.22 10.13 4.35
N SER A 24 -17.84 8.90 4.69
CA SER A 24 -16.51 8.59 5.14
C SER A 24 -15.62 8.86 3.94
N GLU A 25 -14.74 9.86 4.05
CA GLU A 25 -13.71 10.03 3.04
C GLU A 25 -13.03 8.68 2.80
N PRO A 26 -12.71 8.34 1.54
CA PRO A 26 -12.06 7.08 1.25
C PRO A 26 -10.75 6.99 2.05
N GLU A 27 -10.55 5.84 2.69
CA GLU A 27 -9.31 5.59 3.41
C GLU A 27 -8.12 5.77 2.48
N PHE A 28 -7.02 6.35 2.97
CA PHE A 28 -5.89 6.64 2.11
C PHE A 28 -5.29 5.35 1.50
N PHE A 29 -5.13 4.31 2.32
CA PHE A 29 -4.44 3.07 1.95
C PHE A 29 -5.37 1.90 1.59
N ASN A 30 -6.67 1.97 1.91
CA ASN A 30 -7.71 0.95 1.64
C ASN A 30 -7.34 -0.44 2.14
N LEU A 31 -7.04 -0.57 3.43
CA LEU A 31 -6.68 -1.86 4.05
C LEU A 31 -7.91 -2.67 4.48
N ASN A 32 -9.05 -2.47 3.81
CA ASN A 32 -10.32 -3.14 4.11
C ASN A 32 -10.25 -4.62 3.74
N GLN A 33 -10.72 -5.48 4.64
CA GLN A 33 -10.75 -6.94 4.42
C GLN A 33 -11.51 -7.29 3.14
N GLY A 34 -10.90 -8.12 2.29
CA GLY A 34 -11.44 -8.51 1.00
C GLY A 34 -11.04 -7.60 -0.16
N SER A 35 -10.30 -6.51 0.09
CA SER A 35 -9.69 -5.71 -0.98
C SER A 35 -8.58 -6.50 -1.66
N VAL A 36 -8.48 -6.36 -2.99
CA VAL A 36 -7.53 -7.09 -3.84
C VAL A 36 -6.85 -6.12 -4.80
N TRP A 37 -5.54 -6.29 -4.97
CA TRP A 37 -4.73 -5.64 -6.02
C TRP A 37 -3.97 -6.70 -6.81
N VAL A 38 -3.78 -6.45 -8.10
CA VAL A 38 -3.03 -7.33 -8.98
C VAL A 38 -1.95 -6.52 -9.68
N TYR A 39 -0.72 -7.00 -9.63
CA TYR A 39 0.45 -6.32 -10.16
C TYR A 39 1.16 -7.19 -11.21
N LYS A 40 1.76 -6.53 -12.21
CA LYS A 40 2.80 -7.14 -13.04
C LYS A 40 4.17 -6.84 -12.47
N LYS A 41 5.06 -7.83 -12.51
CA LYS A 41 6.48 -7.65 -12.18
C LYS A 41 7.30 -7.39 -13.44
N TYR A 42 8.13 -6.36 -13.37
CA TYR A 42 9.07 -5.95 -14.40
C TYR A 42 10.49 -6.00 -13.86
N ARG A 43 11.42 -6.33 -14.74
CA ARG A 43 12.86 -6.15 -14.51
C ARG A 43 13.39 -5.07 -15.42
N ILE A 44 14.20 -4.20 -14.87
CA ILE A 44 14.92 -3.15 -15.58
C ILE A 44 16.40 -3.55 -15.59
N ASN A 45 17.03 -3.59 -16.75
CA ASN A 45 18.45 -3.91 -16.85
C ASN A 45 19.34 -2.66 -16.65
N ASN A 46 20.67 -2.83 -16.74
CA ASN A 46 21.61 -1.73 -16.56
C ASN A 46 21.53 -0.66 -17.66
N GLU A 47 20.96 -0.99 -18.81
CA GLU A 47 20.70 -0.05 -19.91
C GLU A 47 19.35 0.68 -19.77
N GLY A 48 18.58 0.40 -18.72
CA GLY A 48 17.25 0.98 -18.50
C GLY A 48 16.15 0.34 -19.36
N VAL A 49 16.43 -0.78 -20.01
CA VAL A 49 15.44 -1.52 -20.79
C VAL A 49 14.58 -2.34 -19.83
N GLU A 50 13.28 -2.10 -19.91
CA GLU A 50 12.28 -2.79 -19.11
C GLU A 50 11.79 -4.06 -19.82
N ALA A 51 11.65 -5.15 -19.07
CA ALA A 51 11.07 -6.39 -19.54
C ALA A 51 10.05 -6.91 -18.52
N PHE A 52 8.86 -7.27 -19.00
CA PHE A 52 7.88 -7.99 -18.19
C PHE A 52 8.43 -9.38 -17.85
N GLU A 53 8.43 -9.77 -16.58
CA GLU A 53 8.99 -11.05 -16.13
C GLU A 53 8.03 -12.23 -16.29
N GLU A 54 6.89 -12.05 -16.97
CA GLU A 54 5.82 -13.06 -17.04
C GLU A 54 5.28 -13.48 -15.67
N LYS A 55 5.35 -12.54 -14.71
CA LYS A 55 4.97 -12.72 -13.32
C LYS A 55 3.87 -11.76 -12.89
N ILE A 56 2.84 -12.31 -12.26
CA ILE A 56 1.71 -11.58 -11.70
C ILE A 56 1.65 -11.80 -10.20
N ASP A 57 1.59 -10.73 -9.41
CA ASP A 57 1.37 -10.80 -7.97
C ASP A 57 -0.06 -10.38 -7.63
N SER A 58 -0.78 -11.24 -6.91
CA SER A 58 -2.11 -10.94 -6.38
C SER A 58 -2.00 -10.70 -4.87
N VAL A 59 -2.39 -9.51 -4.43
CA VAL A 59 -2.32 -9.08 -3.04
C VAL A 59 -3.74 -8.96 -2.50
N THR A 60 -4.06 -9.69 -1.44
CA THR A 60 -5.40 -9.69 -0.84
C THR A 60 -5.35 -9.37 0.66
N VAL A 61 -6.19 -8.44 1.12
CA VAL A 61 -6.41 -8.26 2.56
C VAL A 61 -7.24 -9.43 3.09
N SER A 62 -6.56 -10.40 3.69
CA SER A 62 -7.15 -11.68 4.11
C SER A 62 -7.78 -11.66 5.51
N GLY A 63 -7.42 -10.67 6.33
CA GLY A 63 -7.87 -10.54 7.71
C GLY A 63 -6.93 -9.64 8.50
N THR A 64 -6.84 -9.89 9.81
CA THR A 64 -6.00 -9.11 10.73
C THR A 64 -5.14 -10.00 11.62
N GLN A 65 -4.02 -9.47 12.09
CA GLN A 65 -3.11 -10.10 13.05
C GLN A 65 -2.71 -9.08 14.11
N MET A 66 -2.55 -9.53 15.37
CA MET A 66 -2.08 -8.67 16.46
C MET A 66 -0.58 -8.87 16.69
N PHE A 67 0.15 -7.76 16.81
CA PHE A 67 1.55 -7.70 17.23
C PHE A 67 1.69 -6.61 18.29
N ASP A 68 2.24 -6.95 19.45
CA ASP A 68 2.49 -6.01 20.57
C ASP A 68 1.28 -5.13 20.97
N GLY A 69 0.07 -5.70 20.88
CA GLY A 69 -1.19 -5.01 21.22
C GLY A 69 -1.78 -4.16 20.09
N GLU A 70 -1.08 -4.02 18.97
CA GLU A 70 -1.54 -3.31 17.78
C GLU A 70 -2.12 -4.29 16.76
N ILE A 71 -3.19 -3.88 16.07
CA ILE A 71 -3.87 -4.68 15.04
C ILE A 71 -3.34 -4.27 13.66
N TYR A 72 -2.89 -5.25 12.89
CA TYR A 72 -2.41 -5.10 11.52
C TYR A 72 -3.34 -5.84 10.56
N SER A 73 -3.60 -5.24 9.40
CA SER A 73 -4.19 -5.94 8.26
C SER A 73 -3.15 -6.93 7.70
N ARG A 74 -3.58 -8.17 7.47
CA ARG A 74 -2.77 -9.22 6.85
C ARG A 74 -3.02 -9.24 5.36
N LEU A 75 -2.01 -8.85 4.59
CA LEU A 75 -2.00 -8.91 3.14
C LEU A 75 -1.32 -10.22 2.72
N VAL A 76 -2.00 -11.03 1.90
CA VAL A 76 -1.43 -12.26 1.34
C VAL A 76 -1.01 -11.97 -0.09
N HIS A 77 0.28 -12.13 -0.37
CA HIS A 77 0.87 -12.07 -1.70
C HIS A 77 0.91 -13.46 -2.31
N LYS A 78 0.59 -13.54 -3.61
CA LYS A 78 0.67 -14.78 -4.39
C LYS A 78 1.21 -14.43 -5.77
N GLU A 79 2.48 -14.75 -5.99
CA GLU A 79 3.16 -14.52 -7.26
C GLU A 79 2.99 -15.75 -8.16
N TYR A 80 2.54 -15.52 -9.38
CA TYR A 80 2.32 -16.56 -10.39
C TYR A 80 3.18 -16.32 -11.62
N SER A 81 3.78 -17.39 -12.15
CA SER A 81 4.30 -17.43 -13.51
C SER A 81 3.38 -18.30 -14.37
N GLY A 82 2.61 -17.65 -15.24
CA GLY A 82 1.45 -18.28 -15.90
C GLY A 82 0.41 -18.72 -14.86
N THR A 83 0.16 -20.02 -14.77
CA THR A 83 -0.76 -20.61 -13.77
C THR A 83 -0.05 -21.20 -12.55
N ASN A 84 1.28 -21.18 -12.52
CA ASN A 84 2.06 -21.79 -11.44
C ASN A 84 2.32 -20.76 -10.35
N LEU A 85 1.92 -21.07 -9.12
CA LEU A 85 2.33 -20.31 -7.95
C LEU A 85 3.84 -20.50 -7.73
N VAL A 86 4.59 -19.39 -7.69
CA VAL A 86 6.05 -19.40 -7.52
C VAL A 86 6.51 -18.79 -6.19
N ASP A 87 5.68 -17.93 -5.58
CA ASP A 87 5.92 -17.39 -4.25
C ASP A 87 4.58 -17.10 -3.53
N GLU A 88 4.56 -17.27 -2.22
CA GLU A 88 3.44 -16.91 -1.36
C GLU A 88 3.98 -16.45 0.00
N HIS A 89 3.63 -15.23 0.42
CA HIS A 89 4.05 -14.67 1.69
C HIS A 89 3.00 -13.71 2.26
N ASP A 90 3.14 -13.40 3.55
CA ASP A 90 2.30 -12.43 4.25
C ASP A 90 3.05 -11.10 4.43
N GLU A 91 2.35 -9.98 4.25
CA GLU A 91 2.75 -8.63 4.66
C GLU A 91 1.74 -8.13 5.71
N PHE A 92 2.23 -7.48 6.77
CA PHE A 92 1.37 -6.98 7.84
C PHE A 92 1.47 -5.47 7.93
N LEU A 93 0.36 -4.77 7.67
CA LEU A 93 0.34 -3.30 7.60
C LEU A 93 -0.75 -2.72 8.50
N ARG A 94 -0.47 -1.58 9.11
CA ARG A 94 -1.48 -0.75 9.77
C ARG A 94 -1.24 0.73 9.47
N VAL A 95 -2.29 1.51 9.65
CA VAL A 95 -2.17 2.97 9.72
C VAL A 95 -1.98 3.35 11.18
N ASN A 96 -0.85 3.98 11.53
CA ASN A 96 -0.60 4.43 12.90
C ASN A 96 -1.38 5.70 13.25
N GLU A 97 -1.30 6.15 14.50
CA GLU A 97 -1.99 7.36 14.98
C GLU A 97 -1.58 8.66 14.25
N ASN A 98 -0.46 8.62 13.53
CA ASN A 98 0.04 9.75 12.75
C ASN A 98 -0.47 9.76 11.30
N GLY A 99 -1.22 8.72 10.87
CA GLY A 99 -1.69 8.56 9.50
C GLY A 99 -0.67 7.93 8.55
N SER A 100 0.44 7.39 9.06
CA SER A 100 1.45 6.70 8.26
C SER A 100 1.14 5.21 8.15
N LEU A 101 1.42 4.63 6.99
CA LEU A 101 1.41 3.19 6.78
C LEU A 101 2.69 2.59 7.37
N VAL A 102 2.55 1.67 8.32
CA VAL A 102 3.67 1.02 9.01
C VAL A 102 3.55 -0.49 8.97
N ASN A 103 4.68 -1.18 8.94
CA ASN A 103 4.73 -2.64 9.06
C ASN A 103 4.90 -3.11 10.51
N GLU A 104 4.87 -4.42 10.72
CA GLU A 104 4.91 -5.06 12.05
C GLU A 104 6.23 -4.85 12.82
N ILE A 105 7.31 -4.48 12.13
CA ILE A 105 8.59 -4.12 12.76
C ILE A 105 8.73 -2.60 13.00
N GLY A 106 7.70 -1.82 12.70
CA GLY A 106 7.64 -0.37 12.96
C GLY A 106 8.23 0.52 11.87
N TYR A 107 8.56 -0.03 10.70
CA TYR A 107 9.06 0.77 9.58
C TYR A 107 7.91 1.48 8.88
N ILE A 108 8.15 2.74 8.51
CA ILE A 108 7.19 3.55 7.75
C ILE A 108 7.34 3.24 6.26
N ILE A 109 6.31 2.60 5.70
CA ILE A 109 6.21 2.27 4.28
C ILE A 109 5.75 3.50 3.47
N HIS A 110 4.87 4.33 4.05
CA HIS A 110 4.38 5.57 3.43
C HIS A 110 3.89 6.56 4.50
N SER A 111 4.11 7.86 4.33
CA SER A 111 3.73 8.90 5.31
C SER A 111 2.29 9.43 5.15
N GLY A 112 1.51 8.84 4.25
CA GLY A 112 0.19 9.35 3.84
C GLY A 112 0.34 10.69 3.12
N GLU A 113 -0.40 11.70 3.56
CA GLU A 113 -0.32 13.07 3.01
C GLU A 113 0.69 13.94 3.77
N ARG A 114 1.38 13.39 4.78
CA ARG A 114 2.30 14.15 5.61
C ARG A 114 3.68 14.24 4.98
N ASN A 115 4.24 15.44 5.00
CA ASN A 115 5.66 15.65 4.75
C ASN A 115 6.46 15.19 5.99
N TYR A 116 6.84 13.92 6.00
CA TYR A 116 7.64 13.29 7.05
C TYR A 116 8.80 12.54 6.41
N THR A 117 9.97 12.62 7.05
CA THR A 117 11.16 11.86 6.66
C THR A 117 11.37 10.72 7.64
N PHE A 118 11.46 9.49 7.11
CA PHE A 118 11.82 8.31 7.89
C PHE A 118 13.19 7.84 7.46
N SER A 119 14.12 7.66 8.41
CA SER A 119 15.46 7.15 8.12
C SER A 119 15.79 5.96 9.01
N TYR A 120 16.52 5.00 8.45
CA TYR A 120 17.07 3.88 9.21
C TYR A 120 18.40 3.41 8.63
N ASP A 121 19.22 2.87 9.53
CA ASP A 121 20.48 2.23 9.21
C ASP A 121 20.26 0.93 8.41
N ARG A 122 20.83 0.85 7.20
CA ARG A 122 20.77 -0.35 6.37
C ARG A 122 21.94 -1.25 6.73
N ILE A 123 21.65 -2.33 7.43
CA ILE A 123 22.63 -3.34 7.82
C ILE A 123 22.60 -4.47 6.78
N GLY A 124 23.76 -4.79 6.20
CA GLY A 124 23.98 -5.97 5.37
C GLY A 124 24.10 -7.24 6.21
N GLU A 125 24.76 -8.28 5.70
CA GLU A 125 24.91 -9.54 6.44
C GLU A 125 25.74 -9.40 7.73
N THR A 126 26.77 -8.54 7.71
CA THR A 126 27.71 -8.41 8.84
C THR A 126 28.07 -6.97 9.19
N GLU A 127 27.69 -5.99 8.39
CA GLU A 127 28.11 -4.60 8.56
C GLU A 127 27.05 -3.59 8.14
N LEU A 128 27.22 -2.36 8.60
CA LEU A 128 26.37 -1.22 8.27
C LEU A 128 26.71 -0.72 6.87
N ASN A 129 25.84 -0.93 5.89
CA ASN A 129 26.10 -0.61 4.49
C ASN A 129 25.88 0.88 4.18
N GLY A 130 24.99 1.55 4.92
CA GLY A 130 24.61 2.94 4.70
C GLY A 130 23.34 3.31 5.45
N GLU A 131 22.78 4.48 5.13
CA GLU A 131 21.49 4.94 5.65
C GLU A 131 20.44 4.97 4.52
N MET A 132 19.22 4.60 4.85
CA MET A 132 18.08 4.67 3.95
C MET A 132 17.12 5.76 4.45
N SER A 133 16.94 6.82 3.66
CA SER A 133 16.11 7.98 4.02
C SER A 133 14.92 8.14 3.06
N TYR A 134 13.70 8.06 3.58
CA TYR A 134 12.45 8.18 2.82
C TYR A 134 11.76 9.51 3.06
N SER A 135 11.21 10.09 2.01
CA SER A 135 10.41 11.32 2.11
C SER A 135 9.33 11.40 1.05
N LEU A 136 8.24 12.10 1.40
CA LEU A 136 7.15 12.39 0.48
C LEU A 136 7.59 13.45 -0.53
N GLN A 137 7.37 13.17 -1.81
CA GLN A 137 7.64 14.09 -2.92
C GLN A 137 6.35 14.78 -3.37
N GLU A 138 6.48 15.71 -4.31
CA GLU A 138 5.35 16.40 -4.89
C GLU A 138 4.40 15.41 -5.58
N VAL A 139 3.09 15.61 -5.33
CA VAL A 139 2.01 14.84 -5.97
C VAL A 139 2.10 15.03 -7.48
N LYS A 140 1.95 13.93 -8.24
CA LYS A 140 2.07 13.95 -9.69
C LYS A 140 1.14 12.96 -10.36
N ASP A 141 0.80 13.25 -11.61
CA ASP A 141 0.08 12.30 -12.46
C ASP A 141 1.05 11.36 -13.18
N VAL A 142 0.71 10.07 -13.22
CA VAL A 142 1.48 9.03 -13.90
C VAL A 142 0.58 8.13 -14.72
N VAL A 143 1.12 7.57 -15.80
CA VAL A 143 0.47 6.51 -16.59
C VAL A 143 1.12 5.18 -16.23
N VAL A 144 0.34 4.24 -15.70
CA VAL A 144 0.80 2.89 -15.35
C VAL A 144 -0.13 1.90 -16.02
N GLU A 145 0.44 1.00 -16.82
CA GLU A 145 -0.32 -0.04 -17.54
C GLU A 145 -1.50 0.53 -18.37
N GLY A 146 -1.30 1.74 -18.93
CA GLY A 146 -2.29 2.45 -19.74
C GLY A 146 -3.39 3.19 -18.96
N GLN A 147 -3.33 3.19 -17.61
CA GLN A 147 -4.27 3.92 -16.75
C GLN A 147 -3.60 5.13 -16.11
N ASN A 148 -4.37 6.21 -15.91
CA ASN A 148 -3.90 7.43 -15.26
C ASN A 148 -4.12 7.35 -13.74
N TYR A 149 -3.11 7.73 -12.97
CA TYR A 149 -3.17 7.80 -11.52
C TYR A 149 -2.59 9.12 -11.03
N THR A 150 -3.19 9.72 -10.00
CA THR A 150 -2.62 10.85 -9.26
C THR A 150 -1.97 10.29 -8.00
N VAL A 151 -0.64 10.31 -7.97
CA VAL A 151 0.14 9.58 -6.96
C VAL A 151 0.86 10.51 -6.00
N TYR A 152 1.00 10.03 -4.77
CA TYR A 152 1.81 10.54 -3.68
C TYR A 152 3.10 9.71 -3.66
N PRO A 153 4.22 10.21 -4.22
CA PRO A 153 5.45 9.43 -4.29
C PRO A 153 6.19 9.49 -2.96
N TYR A 154 6.48 8.34 -2.36
CA TYR A 154 7.36 8.24 -1.20
C TYR A 154 8.68 7.62 -1.64
N VAL A 155 9.72 8.43 -1.66
CA VAL A 155 11.01 8.09 -2.31
C VAL A 155 12.06 7.87 -1.24
N GLY A 156 12.71 6.71 -1.31
CA GLY A 156 13.85 6.33 -0.50
C GLY A 156 15.17 6.59 -1.24
N VAL A 157 16.03 7.40 -0.62
CA VAL A 157 17.42 7.66 -1.04
C VAL A 157 18.38 6.91 -0.13
N PHE A 158 19.27 6.13 -0.73
CA PHE A 158 20.31 5.40 -0.03
C PHE A 158 21.61 6.19 -0.08
N ASP A 159 22.24 6.36 1.09
CA ASP A 159 23.55 6.98 1.24
C ASP A 159 24.51 5.94 1.81
N HIS A 160 25.52 5.54 1.04
CA HIS A 160 26.45 4.46 1.40
C HIS A 160 27.55 4.92 2.34
N PHE A 161 28.07 3.98 3.14
CA PHE A 161 29.27 4.21 3.95
C PHE A 161 30.54 3.61 3.35
N TYR A 162 30.42 2.72 2.36
CA TYR A 162 31.52 2.03 1.69
C TYR A 162 31.37 2.04 0.16
N ASP A 163 32.49 2.11 -0.55
CA ASP A 163 32.57 2.33 -2.02
C ASP A 163 31.95 1.24 -2.92
N ASP A 164 31.52 0.11 -2.34
CA ASP A 164 30.91 -1.01 -3.09
C ASP A 164 29.44 -0.76 -3.48
N TYR A 165 28.85 0.34 -3.02
CA TYR A 165 27.46 0.70 -3.27
C TYR A 165 27.32 2.06 -3.95
N LEU A 166 26.15 2.31 -4.52
CA LEU A 166 25.85 3.56 -5.22
C LEU A 166 24.77 4.33 -4.48
N ASP A 167 25.07 5.61 -4.22
CA ASP A 167 24.12 6.58 -3.67
C ASP A 167 22.93 6.83 -4.58
N GLY A 168 21.89 7.41 -4.00
CA GLY A 168 20.76 7.98 -4.72
C GLY A 168 19.48 7.19 -4.53
N VAL A 169 18.51 7.40 -5.42
CA VAL A 169 17.19 6.76 -5.31
C VAL A 169 17.36 5.25 -5.38
N ALA A 170 17.04 4.57 -4.28
CA ALA A 170 17.11 3.11 -4.19
C ALA A 170 15.72 2.48 -4.29
N THR A 171 14.71 3.16 -3.79
CA THR A 171 13.34 2.66 -3.83
C THR A 171 12.35 3.81 -3.90
N PHE A 172 11.19 3.55 -4.48
CA PHE A 172 10.05 4.44 -4.32
C PHE A 172 8.75 3.64 -4.32
N TYR A 173 7.76 4.21 -3.63
CA TYR A 173 6.38 3.73 -3.63
C TYR A 173 5.49 4.85 -4.13
N TYR A 174 4.67 4.56 -5.14
CA TYR A 174 3.64 5.49 -5.60
C TYR A 174 2.32 5.02 -5.04
N PHE A 175 1.71 5.81 -4.16
CA PHE A 175 0.39 5.54 -3.62
C PHE A 175 -0.64 6.49 -4.21
N GLN A 176 -1.85 6.02 -4.47
CA GLN A 176 -3.00 6.87 -4.72
C GLN A 176 -3.98 6.78 -3.55
N LYS A 177 -4.40 7.94 -3.03
CA LYS A 177 -5.46 8.03 -2.02
C LYS A 177 -6.72 7.34 -2.53
N GLY A 178 -7.32 6.47 -1.71
CA GLY A 178 -8.52 5.73 -2.12
C GLY A 178 -8.26 4.50 -2.98
N ILE A 179 -7.00 4.18 -3.31
CA ILE A 179 -6.64 2.92 -3.97
C ILE A 179 -5.57 2.15 -3.19
N GLY A 180 -4.52 2.81 -2.73
CA GLY A 180 -3.33 2.15 -2.18
C GLY A 180 -2.15 2.20 -3.15
N LYS A 181 -1.31 1.15 -3.15
CA LYS A 181 -0.04 1.11 -3.88
C LYS A 181 -0.28 0.94 -5.39
N ILE A 182 0.27 1.85 -6.20
CA ILE A 182 0.19 1.84 -7.67
C ILE A 182 1.49 1.29 -8.27
N VAL A 183 2.63 1.73 -7.74
CA VAL A 183 3.96 1.27 -8.15
C VAL A 183 4.81 1.01 -6.91
N GLN A 184 5.59 -0.06 -6.96
CA GLN A 184 6.73 -0.29 -6.08
C GLN A 184 7.96 -0.51 -6.93
N HIS A 185 9.03 0.21 -6.64
CA HIS A 185 10.30 0.10 -7.33
C HIS A 185 11.43 -0.16 -6.34
N GLY A 186 12.36 -1.03 -6.70
CA GLY A 186 13.59 -1.29 -5.95
C GLY A 186 14.77 -1.49 -6.88
N ARG A 187 15.76 -0.60 -6.79
CA ARG A 187 17.04 -0.68 -7.49
C ARG A 187 17.98 -1.65 -6.77
N TYR A 188 18.70 -2.46 -7.53
CA TYR A 188 19.79 -3.27 -6.95
C TYR A 188 20.91 -2.34 -6.49
N MET A 189 21.38 -2.49 -5.25
CA MET A 189 22.39 -1.58 -4.67
C MET A 189 23.71 -1.56 -5.48
N SER A 190 24.02 -2.66 -6.17
CA SER A 190 25.19 -2.83 -7.03
C SER A 190 25.05 -2.23 -8.44
N SER A 191 23.89 -1.64 -8.77
CA SER A 191 23.63 -1.06 -10.09
C SER A 191 23.00 0.32 -9.97
N PRO A 192 23.39 1.31 -10.81
CA PRO A 192 22.75 2.62 -10.81
C PRO A 192 21.35 2.61 -11.42
N ILE A 193 20.98 1.56 -12.17
CA ILE A 193 19.77 1.55 -13.01
C ILE A 193 18.95 0.27 -12.84
N ALA A 194 19.61 -0.89 -12.75
CA ALA A 194 18.90 -2.16 -12.73
C ALA A 194 18.03 -2.27 -11.48
N ALA A 195 16.80 -2.72 -11.69
CA ALA A 195 15.76 -2.66 -10.68
C ALA A 195 14.68 -3.72 -10.94
N GLU A 196 13.86 -3.94 -9.92
CA GLU A 196 12.58 -4.62 -10.02
C GLU A 196 11.46 -3.61 -9.79
N GLU A 197 10.36 -3.77 -10.52
CA GLU A 197 9.20 -2.90 -10.38
C GLU A 197 7.90 -3.70 -10.44
N TYR A 198 6.99 -3.41 -9.51
CA TYR A 198 5.63 -3.94 -9.50
C TYR A 198 4.67 -2.83 -9.91
N ARG A 199 3.84 -3.10 -10.93
CA ARG A 199 2.91 -2.13 -11.53
C ARG A 199 1.48 -2.62 -11.42
N LEU A 200 0.60 -1.81 -10.85
CA LEU A 200 -0.80 -2.15 -10.68
C LEU A 200 -1.50 -2.32 -12.04
N ILE A 201 -2.18 -3.43 -12.25
CA ILE A 201 -3.00 -3.69 -13.44
C ILE A 201 -4.50 -3.68 -13.16
N SER A 202 -4.92 -4.10 -11.96
CA SER A 202 -6.32 -4.10 -11.56
C SER A 202 -6.47 -4.16 -10.04
N TYR A 203 -7.64 -3.77 -9.55
CA TYR A 203 -8.00 -3.85 -8.14
C TYR A 203 -9.52 -4.02 -7.96
N ASP A 204 -9.92 -4.56 -6.81
CA ASP A 204 -11.31 -4.63 -6.33
C ASP A 204 -11.29 -4.27 -4.84
N LEU A 205 -11.85 -3.10 -4.48
CA LEU A 205 -11.81 -2.56 -3.11
C LEU A 205 -13.15 -2.76 -2.40
N LYS A 206 -13.12 -2.85 -1.08
CA LYS A 206 -14.30 -3.01 -0.21
C LYS A 206 -14.54 -1.80 0.67
#